data_AF-A0A0K6IR70-F1
#
_entry.id   AF-A0A0K6IR70-F1
#
_cell.length_a   1.000
_cell.length_b   1.000
_cell.length_c   1.000
_cell.angle_alpha   90.00
_cell.angle_beta   90.00
_cell.angle_gamma   90.00
#
_symmetry.space_group_name_H-M   'P 1'
#
loop_
_entity.id
_entity.type
_entity.pdbx_description
1 polymer ?
#
loop_
_entity_poly.entity_id
_entity_poly.type
_entity_poly.pdbx_seq_one_letter_code
_entity_poly.pdbx_strand_id
1 'polypeptide(L)'
;MSDVLQMVLIGLAVFALLGVVLEDVIHVNKAKITLFLGTFSWFLLYVFHSETAAELQAIGHGFEENVSEIASLWLFLVAAMTFVAYLNKKGMIENVILLFLPKQVKERTLLFLTAIFCFVFSSLADNITATLVSVTLILSLNLSTQKTVRFATLVVFAVNSGGVSLITGDVTTLMIFLEGKVHILELLMLSLPAFSAVMVLALILSRGMNEVVAINIRHNEVRPVDLMIAGAFLCTIISTIAANVLFGIPPVLMFLMGMATMFLIARFFNDDKEEEQSILEYIRVIEFETLLFFLGILLLVGMLKEIEVLDSIVRMYEILPPYIANFLMGVLSSMIDNVPLTAALLKAGIVMSDTDWLGLTYAVGVGGSLLVIGSAAGIVAMSKVDGLTFGSYARYSFILLIVYSLGYVASISLAQLVLGS
;
A
#
# COMPACT_ATOMS: atom_id res chain seq x y z
N MET A 1 12.56 -25.12 21.80
CA MET A 1 11.22 -24.56 22.11
C MET A 1 10.20 -25.66 22.45
N SER A 2 9.23 -25.41 23.35
CA SER A 2 8.14 -26.36 23.65
C SER A 2 6.95 -26.20 22.69
N ASP A 3 6.30 -27.31 22.32
CA ASP A 3 5.11 -27.31 21.44
C ASP A 3 3.99 -26.39 21.97
N VAL A 4 3.87 -26.28 23.30
CA VAL A 4 2.90 -25.40 23.96
C VAL A 4 3.18 -23.93 23.67
N LEU A 5 4.45 -23.50 23.77
CA LEU A 5 4.82 -22.12 23.46
C LEU A 5 4.51 -21.79 22.00
N GLN A 6 4.85 -22.70 21.08
CA GLN A 6 4.57 -22.53 19.65
C GLN A 6 3.06 -22.38 19.39
N MET A 7 2.21 -23.22 19.97
CA MET A 7 0.75 -23.12 19.83
C MET A 7 0.20 -21.81 20.40
N VAL A 8 0.72 -21.36 21.55
CA VAL A 8 0.33 -20.07 22.15
C VAL A 8 0.68 -18.92 21.21
N LEU A 9 1.89 -18.90 20.66
CA LEU A 9 2.36 -17.86 19.76
C LEU A 9 1.56 -17.80 18.44
N ILE A 10 1.25 -18.96 17.85
CA ILE A 10 0.34 -19.05 16.70
C ILE A 10 -1.05 -18.51 17.07
N GLY A 11 -1.56 -18.88 18.25
CA GLY A 11 -2.83 -18.38 18.76
C GLY A 11 -2.86 -16.86 18.90
N LEU A 12 -1.77 -16.25 19.38
CA LEU A 12 -1.62 -14.79 19.46
C LEU A 12 -1.64 -14.14 18.07
N ALA A 13 -0.95 -14.72 17.08
CA ALA A 13 -0.94 -14.21 15.72
C ALA A 13 -2.33 -14.29 15.07
N VAL A 14 -3.04 -15.40 15.24
CA VAL A 14 -4.43 -15.55 14.75
C VAL A 14 -5.35 -14.55 15.45
N PHE A 15 -5.22 -14.40 16.77
CA PHE A 15 -6.03 -13.43 17.53
C PHE A 15 -5.75 -11.99 17.09
N ALA A 16 -4.51 -11.65 16.77
CA ALA A 16 -4.16 -10.34 16.21
C ALA A 16 -4.84 -10.09 14.87
N LEU A 17 -4.76 -11.04 13.93
CA LEU A 17 -5.40 -10.92 12.61
C LEU A 17 -6.93 -10.82 12.74
N LEU A 18 -7.54 -11.61 13.62
CA LEU A 18 -8.97 -11.50 13.91
C LEU A 18 -9.32 -10.14 14.53
N GLY A 19 -8.47 -9.60 15.41
CA GLY A 19 -8.64 -8.27 15.99
C GLY A 19 -8.62 -7.15 14.94
N VAL A 20 -7.79 -7.28 13.89
CA VAL A 20 -7.77 -6.34 12.75
C VAL A 20 -9.08 -6.43 11.96
N VAL A 21 -9.53 -7.65 11.62
CA VAL A 21 -10.77 -7.86 10.85
C VAL A 21 -12.01 -7.41 11.60
N LEU A 22 -12.02 -7.58 12.93
CA LEU A 22 -13.16 -7.27 13.79
C LEU A 22 -13.09 -5.87 14.42
N GLU A 23 -12.12 -5.01 14.03
CA GLU A 23 -11.92 -3.66 14.58
C GLU A 23 -13.23 -2.87 14.70
N ASP A 24 -14.05 -2.87 13.65
CA ASP A 24 -15.33 -2.16 13.60
C ASP A 24 -16.37 -2.70 14.59
N VAL A 25 -16.26 -3.97 14.99
CA VAL A 25 -17.17 -4.65 15.93
C VAL A 25 -16.68 -4.52 17.37
N ILE A 26 -15.37 -4.67 17.60
CA ILE A 26 -14.78 -4.65 18.95
C ILE A 26 -14.45 -3.23 19.43
N HIS A 27 -14.42 -2.24 18.52
CA HIS A 27 -14.05 -0.85 18.79
C HIS A 27 -12.68 -0.69 19.46
N VAL A 28 -11.78 -1.64 19.24
CA VAL A 28 -10.39 -1.59 19.68
C VAL A 28 -9.53 -1.36 18.45
N ASN A 29 -8.74 -0.30 18.52
CA ASN A 29 -7.86 0.11 17.44
C ASN A 29 -6.88 -1.01 17.03
N LYS A 30 -6.83 -1.31 15.73
CA LYS A 30 -6.00 -2.40 15.20
C LYS A 30 -4.52 -2.24 15.52
N ALA A 31 -3.98 -1.01 15.45
CA ALA A 31 -2.57 -0.75 15.70
C ALA A 31 -2.19 -1.08 17.14
N LYS A 32 -3.09 -0.80 18.10
CA LYS A 32 -2.87 -1.13 19.52
C LYS A 32 -2.85 -2.65 19.74
N ILE A 33 -3.79 -3.37 19.12
CA ILE A 33 -3.87 -4.84 19.25
C ILE A 33 -2.63 -5.50 18.64
N THR A 34 -2.29 -5.17 17.39
CA THR A 34 -1.18 -5.81 16.70
C THR A 34 0.15 -5.49 17.36
N LEU A 35 0.35 -4.25 17.82
CA LEU A 35 1.56 -3.86 18.53
C LEU A 35 1.70 -4.59 19.87
N PHE A 36 0.63 -4.65 20.66
CA PHE A 36 0.66 -5.37 21.93
C PHE A 36 0.95 -6.85 21.72
N LEU A 37 0.21 -7.52 20.84
CA LEU A 37 0.38 -8.97 20.61
C LEU A 37 1.72 -9.29 19.95
N GLY A 38 2.21 -8.45 19.03
CA GLY A 38 3.52 -8.60 18.40
C GLY A 38 4.65 -8.47 19.41
N THR A 39 4.68 -7.40 20.19
CA THR A 39 5.69 -7.20 21.24
C THR A 39 5.61 -8.26 22.33
N PHE A 40 4.40 -8.65 22.74
CA PHE A 40 4.18 -9.70 23.73
C PHE A 40 4.64 -11.07 23.22
N SER A 41 4.49 -11.36 21.94
CA SER A 41 4.96 -12.62 21.34
C SER A 41 6.49 -12.75 21.41
N TRP A 42 7.22 -11.67 21.07
CA TRP A 42 8.67 -11.63 21.26
C TRP A 42 9.07 -11.74 22.74
N PHE A 43 8.37 -11.04 23.63
CA PHE A 43 8.59 -11.17 25.08
C PHE A 43 8.46 -12.63 25.54
N LEU A 44 7.42 -13.35 25.10
CA LEU A 44 7.24 -14.76 25.44
C LEU A 44 8.37 -15.64 24.89
N LEU A 45 8.86 -15.38 23.67
CA LEU A 45 10.03 -16.09 23.13
C LEU A 45 11.27 -15.90 24.01
N TYR A 46 11.56 -14.66 24.44
CA TYR A 46 12.70 -14.39 25.33
C TYR A 46 12.52 -15.02 26.73
N VAL A 47 11.31 -15.05 27.28
CA VAL A 47 11.08 -15.59 28.62
C VAL A 47 11.10 -17.12 28.65
N PHE A 48 10.54 -17.76 27.61
CA PHE A 48 10.34 -19.20 27.56
C PHE A 48 11.30 -19.90 26.57
N HIS A 49 12.41 -19.26 26.23
CA HIS A 49 13.50 -19.92 25.50
C HIS A 49 14.03 -21.11 26.31
N SER A 50 14.47 -22.13 25.58
CA SER A 50 15.37 -23.17 26.06
C SER A 50 16.58 -22.55 26.78
N GLU A 51 16.93 -22.98 28.00
CA GLU A 51 17.99 -22.39 28.85
C GLU A 51 19.44 -22.47 28.27
N THR A 52 19.59 -22.65 26.95
CA THR A 52 20.87 -22.61 26.24
C THR A 52 21.22 -21.19 25.80
N ALA A 53 22.47 -20.78 26.06
CA ALA A 53 22.96 -19.47 25.64
C ALA A 53 22.93 -19.27 24.10
N ALA A 54 23.03 -20.35 23.33
CA ALA A 54 22.99 -20.33 21.88
C ALA A 54 21.59 -19.96 21.34
N GLU A 55 20.51 -20.51 21.92
CA GLU A 55 19.13 -20.21 21.51
C GLU A 55 18.77 -18.76 21.88
N LEU A 56 19.19 -18.27 23.05
CA LEU A 56 19.01 -16.87 23.42
C LEU A 56 19.71 -15.91 22.44
N GLN A 57 20.92 -16.27 21.99
CA GLN A 57 21.66 -15.48 21.00
C GLN A 57 20.96 -15.51 19.62
N ALA A 58 20.41 -16.67 19.21
CA ALA A 58 19.66 -16.80 17.96
C ALA A 58 18.40 -15.91 17.97
N ILE A 59 17.57 -16.01 19.03
CA ILE A 59 16.38 -15.15 19.21
C ILE A 59 16.78 -13.67 19.22
N GLY A 60 17.90 -13.34 19.90
CA GLY A 60 18.47 -12.00 19.91
C GLY A 60 18.78 -11.46 18.52
N HIS A 61 19.50 -12.24 17.72
CA HIS A 61 19.83 -11.88 16.35
C HIS A 61 18.58 -11.78 15.47
N GLY A 62 17.65 -12.72 15.56
CA GLY A 62 16.40 -12.71 14.80
C GLY A 62 15.53 -11.49 15.13
N PHE A 63 15.49 -11.07 16.40
CA PHE A 63 14.80 -9.84 16.80
C PHE A 63 15.47 -8.59 16.22
N GLU A 64 16.79 -8.48 16.31
CA GLU A 64 17.55 -7.34 15.76
C GLU A 64 17.39 -7.21 14.23
N GLU A 65 17.48 -8.33 13.51
CA GLU A 65 17.25 -8.40 12.06
C GLU A 65 15.84 -7.90 11.73
N ASN A 66 14.82 -8.44 12.41
CA ASN A 66 13.42 -8.05 12.19
C ASN A 66 13.19 -6.56 12.50
N VAL A 67 13.73 -6.05 13.60
CA VAL A 67 13.61 -4.63 13.96
C VAL A 67 14.32 -3.74 12.94
N SER A 68 15.46 -4.15 12.39
CA SER A 68 16.20 -3.40 11.38
C SER A 68 15.43 -3.26 10.07
N GLU A 69 14.83 -4.36 9.59
CA GLU A 69 13.93 -4.36 8.43
C GLU A 69 12.74 -3.41 8.66
N ILE A 70 12.08 -3.55 9.82
CA ILE A 70 10.93 -2.71 10.18
C ILE A 70 11.34 -1.23 10.25
N ALA A 71 12.47 -0.91 10.88
CA ALA A 71 12.95 0.46 11.01
C ALA A 71 13.22 1.11 9.66
N SER A 72 13.81 0.36 8.72
CA SER A 72 14.09 0.84 7.36
C SER A 72 12.80 1.20 6.61
N LEU A 73 11.80 0.33 6.68
CA LEU A 73 10.48 0.57 6.11
C LEU A 73 9.77 1.74 6.81
N TRP A 74 9.78 1.77 8.15
CA TRP A 74 9.13 2.79 8.97
C TRP A 74 9.68 4.19 8.68
N LEU A 75 11.01 4.34 8.62
CA LEU A 75 11.68 5.60 8.30
C LEU A 75 11.35 6.08 6.88
N PHE A 76 11.32 5.17 5.91
CA PHE A 76 10.94 5.51 4.54
C PHE A 76 9.49 6.01 4.48
N LEU A 77 8.56 5.28 5.09
CA LEU A 77 7.15 5.63 5.08
C LEU A 77 6.89 6.96 5.79
N VAL A 78 7.52 7.20 6.95
CA VAL A 78 7.44 8.50 7.64
C VAL A 78 7.84 9.64 6.72
N ALA A 79 8.92 9.49 5.96
CA ALA A 79 9.36 10.47 4.97
C ALA A 79 8.39 10.65 3.81
N ALA A 80 7.95 9.57 3.18
CA ALA A 80 7.04 9.63 2.04
C ALA A 80 5.67 10.21 2.42
N MET A 81 5.06 9.68 3.49
CA MET A 81 3.73 10.10 3.93
C MET A 81 3.73 11.53 4.46
N THR A 82 4.83 12.03 5.02
CA THR A 82 4.99 13.44 5.41
C THR A 82 4.77 14.40 4.24
N PHE A 83 5.40 14.14 3.09
CA PHE A 83 5.23 14.96 1.89
C PHE A 83 3.78 14.94 1.41
N VAL A 84 3.22 13.74 1.29
CA VAL A 84 1.87 13.52 0.78
C VAL A 84 0.83 14.17 1.69
N ALA A 85 0.93 13.97 3.00
CA ALA A 85 0.07 14.56 4.02
C ALA A 85 0.12 16.10 3.97
N TYR A 86 1.32 16.69 3.83
CA TYR A 86 1.46 18.13 3.69
C TYR A 86 0.74 18.68 2.45
N LEU A 87 1.02 18.09 1.27
CA LEU A 87 0.43 18.52 0.01
C LEU A 87 -1.09 18.34 -0.01
N ASN A 88 -1.59 17.28 0.63
CA ASN A 88 -3.03 17.05 0.81
C ASN A 88 -3.67 18.12 1.69
N LYS A 89 -3.09 18.40 2.87
CA LYS A 89 -3.60 19.43 3.80
C LYS A 89 -3.66 20.81 3.16
N LYS A 90 -2.75 21.12 2.23
CA LYS A 90 -2.71 22.38 1.49
C LYS A 90 -3.60 22.40 0.23
N GLY A 91 -4.34 21.32 -0.05
CA GLY A 91 -5.22 21.23 -1.21
C GLY A 91 -4.47 21.21 -2.55
N MET A 92 -3.16 20.94 -2.54
CA MET A 92 -2.33 20.92 -3.74
C MET A 92 -2.73 19.79 -4.68
N ILE A 93 -3.06 18.62 -4.11
CA ILE A 93 -3.46 17.45 -4.90
C ILE A 93 -4.80 17.71 -5.60
N GLU A 94 -5.78 18.27 -4.88
CA GLU A 94 -7.07 18.67 -5.47
C GLU A 94 -6.88 19.68 -6.61
N ASN A 95 -6.02 20.68 -6.42
CA ASN A 95 -5.68 21.63 -7.46
C ASN A 95 -5.08 20.96 -8.70
N VAL A 96 -4.17 19.98 -8.55
CA VAL A 96 -3.60 19.22 -9.68
C VAL A 96 -4.68 18.49 -10.46
N ILE A 97 -5.64 17.86 -9.77
CA ILE A 97 -6.77 17.17 -10.42
C ILE A 97 -7.61 18.15 -11.25
N LEU A 98 -7.97 19.28 -10.64
CA LEU A 98 -8.86 20.26 -11.24
C LEU A 98 -8.25 20.95 -12.49
N LEU A 99 -6.92 20.93 -12.64
CA LEU A 99 -6.25 21.44 -13.86
C LEU A 99 -6.63 20.63 -15.11
N PHE A 100 -6.90 19.33 -14.97
CA PHE A 100 -7.17 18.43 -16.10
C PHE A 100 -8.66 18.16 -16.32
N LEU A 101 -9.53 18.60 -15.42
CA LEU A 101 -10.98 18.37 -15.50
C LEU A 101 -11.69 19.51 -16.25
N PRO A 102 -12.37 19.24 -17.36
CA PRO A 102 -13.14 20.27 -18.05
C PRO A 102 -14.41 20.63 -17.27
N LYS A 103 -14.89 21.87 -17.41
CA LYS A 103 -16.10 22.38 -16.71
C LYS A 103 -17.34 21.49 -16.88
N GLN A 104 -17.46 20.84 -18.04
CA GLN A 104 -18.49 19.85 -18.32
C GLN A 104 -17.85 18.64 -18.99
N VAL A 105 -18.20 17.47 -18.50
CA VAL A 105 -17.63 16.21 -18.98
C VAL A 105 -18.69 15.12 -18.98
N LYS A 106 -18.65 14.22 -19.96
CA LYS A 106 -19.48 13.01 -19.92
C LYS A 106 -19.00 12.11 -18.80
N GLU A 107 -19.92 11.47 -18.08
CA GLU A 107 -19.60 10.55 -16.99
C GLU A 107 -18.60 9.46 -17.41
N ARG A 108 -18.77 8.88 -18.60
CA ARG A 108 -17.80 7.92 -19.15
C ARG A 108 -16.38 8.49 -19.22
N THR A 109 -16.23 9.73 -19.69
CA THR A 109 -14.93 10.38 -19.87
C THR A 109 -14.34 10.73 -18.51
N LEU A 110 -15.18 11.18 -17.58
CA LEU A 110 -14.79 11.43 -16.19
C LEU A 110 -14.29 10.16 -15.53
N LEU A 111 -14.95 9.01 -15.75
CA LEU A 111 -14.51 7.72 -15.23
C LEU A 111 -13.09 7.35 -15.70
N PHE A 112 -12.76 7.56 -16.98
CA PHE A 112 -11.40 7.36 -17.50
C PHE A 112 -10.39 8.36 -16.91
N LEU A 113 -10.76 9.64 -16.79
CA LEU A 113 -9.89 10.64 -16.16
C LEU A 113 -9.60 10.30 -14.70
N THR A 114 -10.63 9.88 -13.95
CA THR A 114 -10.47 9.40 -12.57
C THR A 114 -9.57 8.17 -12.53
N ALA A 115 -9.75 7.20 -13.43
CA ALA A 115 -8.91 6.01 -13.49
C ALA A 115 -7.42 6.34 -13.69
N ILE A 116 -7.12 7.22 -14.66
CA ILE A 116 -5.75 7.69 -14.95
C ILE A 116 -5.18 8.43 -13.74
N PHE A 117 -5.95 9.36 -13.17
CA PHE A 117 -5.52 10.11 -12.02
C PHE A 117 -5.22 9.20 -10.82
N CYS A 118 -6.14 8.30 -10.46
CA CYS A 118 -5.97 7.40 -9.31
C CYS A 118 -4.74 6.51 -9.48
N PHE A 119 -4.55 5.96 -10.67
CA PHE A 119 -3.39 5.13 -10.98
C PHE A 119 -2.07 5.90 -10.83
N VAL A 120 -1.97 7.07 -11.48
CA VAL A 120 -0.74 7.88 -11.42
C VAL A 120 -0.50 8.41 -10.01
N PHE A 121 -1.52 8.93 -9.36
CA PHE A 121 -1.39 9.50 -8.02
C PHE A 121 -0.99 8.43 -6.99
N SER A 122 -1.59 7.25 -7.06
CA SER A 122 -1.25 6.14 -6.17
C SER A 122 0.13 5.52 -6.43
N SER A 123 0.78 5.81 -7.56
CA SER A 123 2.18 5.44 -7.74
C SER A 123 3.14 6.33 -6.91
N LEU A 124 2.68 7.53 -6.53
CA LEU A 124 3.46 8.54 -5.82
C LEU A 124 3.07 8.66 -4.34
N ALA A 125 1.84 8.26 -4.00
CA ALA A 125 1.24 8.41 -2.68
C ALA A 125 0.71 7.06 -2.19
N ASP A 126 0.64 6.90 -0.87
CA ASP A 126 0.11 5.71 -0.24
C ASP A 126 -1.38 5.46 -0.58
N ASN A 127 -1.78 4.20 -0.52
CA ASN A 127 -3.12 3.74 -0.88
C ASN A 127 -4.26 4.44 -0.08
N ILE A 128 -4.02 4.80 1.19
CA ILE A 128 -5.03 5.48 2.02
C ILE A 128 -5.23 6.91 1.52
N THR A 129 -4.14 7.66 1.36
CA THR A 129 -4.22 9.03 0.88
C THR A 129 -4.75 9.11 -0.55
N ALA A 130 -4.25 8.26 -1.45
CA ALA A 130 -4.72 8.19 -2.82
C ALA A 130 -6.23 7.93 -2.91
N THR A 131 -6.74 7.03 -2.07
CA THR A 131 -8.17 6.77 -1.98
C THR A 131 -8.94 7.96 -1.42
N LEU A 132 -8.50 8.53 -0.29
CA LEU A 132 -9.22 9.61 0.38
C LEU A 132 -9.39 10.82 -0.54
N VAL A 133 -8.32 11.22 -1.24
CA VAL A 133 -8.36 12.32 -2.21
C VAL A 133 -9.31 11.99 -3.36
N SER A 134 -9.18 10.81 -3.95
CA SER A 134 -9.98 10.40 -5.11
C SER A 134 -11.46 10.27 -4.78
N VAL A 135 -11.79 9.73 -3.62
CA VAL A 135 -13.16 9.63 -3.12
C VAL A 135 -13.75 11.00 -2.81
N THR A 136 -12.99 11.88 -2.16
CA THR A 136 -13.45 13.25 -1.86
C THR A 136 -13.84 13.99 -3.13
N LEU A 137 -13.01 13.86 -4.19
CA LEU A 137 -13.32 14.39 -5.51
C LEU A 137 -14.62 13.79 -6.05
N ILE A 138 -14.80 12.47 -6.01
CA ILE A 138 -16.01 11.83 -6.53
C ILE A 138 -17.27 12.30 -5.79
N LEU A 139 -17.20 12.43 -4.47
CA LEU A 139 -18.31 12.91 -3.65
C LEU A 139 -18.68 14.37 -4.00
N SER A 140 -17.70 15.20 -4.39
CA SER A 140 -17.96 16.57 -4.83
C SER A 140 -18.79 16.67 -6.13
N LEU A 141 -18.84 15.60 -6.93
CA LEU A 141 -19.58 15.54 -8.19
C LEU A 141 -21.09 15.35 -8.00
N ASN A 142 -21.54 15.01 -6.79
CA ASN A 142 -22.95 14.82 -6.43
C ASN A 142 -23.71 13.84 -7.36
N LEU A 143 -23.07 12.71 -7.69
CA LEU A 143 -23.64 11.66 -8.53
C LEU A 143 -24.67 10.82 -7.74
N SER A 144 -25.56 10.13 -8.46
CA SER A 144 -26.43 9.12 -7.85
C SER A 144 -25.61 8.01 -7.18
N THR A 145 -26.10 7.46 -6.06
CA THR A 145 -25.42 6.41 -5.27
C THR A 145 -24.86 5.26 -6.11
N GLN A 146 -25.63 4.76 -7.08
CA GLN A 146 -25.18 3.66 -7.93
C GLN A 146 -23.95 4.03 -8.78
N LYS A 147 -23.89 5.27 -9.28
CA LYS A 147 -22.75 5.77 -10.06
C LYS A 147 -21.56 6.05 -9.15
N THR A 148 -21.78 6.63 -7.98
CA THR A 148 -20.75 6.85 -6.96
C THR A 148 -20.08 5.54 -6.55
N VAL A 149 -20.85 4.46 -6.35
CA VAL A 149 -20.32 3.11 -6.07
C VAL A 149 -19.47 2.58 -7.22
N ARG A 150 -19.86 2.80 -8.49
CA ARG A 150 -19.02 2.42 -9.65
C ARG A 150 -17.69 3.17 -9.68
N PHE A 151 -17.73 4.48 -9.47
CA PHE A 151 -16.52 5.30 -9.37
C PHE A 151 -15.64 4.84 -8.22
N ALA A 152 -16.20 4.61 -7.02
CA ALA A 152 -15.44 4.13 -5.87
C ALA A 152 -14.83 2.74 -6.10
N THR A 153 -15.54 1.84 -6.78
CA THR A 153 -15.02 0.52 -7.16
C THR A 153 -13.81 0.65 -8.08
N LEU A 154 -13.89 1.55 -9.07
CA LEU A 154 -12.76 1.87 -9.94
C LEU A 154 -11.60 2.49 -9.16
N VAL A 155 -11.86 3.41 -8.22
CA VAL A 155 -10.81 4.03 -7.40
C VAL A 155 -10.03 2.98 -6.64
N VAL A 156 -10.70 2.09 -5.91
CA VAL A 156 -10.03 1.05 -5.12
C VAL A 156 -9.10 0.21 -6.01
N PHE A 157 -9.61 -0.23 -7.18
CA PHE A 157 -8.81 -1.02 -8.11
C PHE A 157 -7.64 -0.22 -8.73
N ALA A 158 -7.89 1.04 -9.12
CA ALA A 158 -6.90 1.90 -9.74
C ALA A 158 -5.79 2.34 -8.78
N VAL A 159 -6.13 2.59 -7.52
CA VAL A 159 -5.20 2.92 -6.44
C VAL A 159 -4.27 1.73 -6.18
N ASN A 160 -4.82 0.56 -5.84
CA ASN A 160 -4.01 -0.65 -5.62
C ASN A 160 -3.15 -1.02 -6.86
N SER A 161 -3.67 -0.80 -8.07
CA SER A 161 -2.92 -1.01 -9.33
C SER A 161 -1.83 0.02 -9.57
N GLY A 162 -2.02 1.28 -9.15
CA GLY A 162 -1.00 2.31 -9.24
C GLY A 162 0.15 2.05 -8.28
N GLY A 163 -0.18 1.59 -7.07
CA GLY A 163 0.77 1.31 -5.99
C GLY A 163 1.86 0.29 -6.34
N VAL A 164 1.59 -0.67 -7.23
CA VAL A 164 2.58 -1.70 -7.62
C VAL A 164 3.69 -1.20 -8.56
N SER A 165 3.54 0.00 -9.11
CA SER A 165 4.45 0.50 -10.16
C SER A 165 5.70 1.21 -9.62
N LEU A 166 5.66 1.69 -8.38
CA LEU A 166 6.70 2.52 -7.76
C LEU A 166 6.78 2.22 -6.26
N ILE A 167 8.00 2.22 -5.70
CA ILE A 167 8.27 1.93 -4.28
C ILE A 167 7.62 2.93 -3.30
N THR A 168 7.14 4.07 -3.80
CA THR A 168 6.47 5.11 -3.02
C THR A 168 4.99 4.88 -2.85
N GLY A 169 4.37 4.10 -3.73
CA GLY A 169 2.92 3.99 -3.82
C GLY A 169 2.32 3.00 -2.84
N ASP A 170 2.93 1.83 -2.67
CA ASP A 170 2.40 0.79 -1.80
C ASP A 170 3.46 0.16 -0.89
N VAL A 171 3.06 -0.10 0.35
CA VAL A 171 3.92 -0.65 1.40
C VAL A 171 4.38 -2.05 1.03
N THR A 172 3.51 -2.87 0.41
CA THR A 172 3.89 -4.24 0.02
C THR A 172 4.95 -4.23 -1.08
N THR A 173 4.84 -3.30 -2.02
CA THR A 173 5.83 -3.13 -3.10
C THR A 173 7.18 -2.67 -2.55
N LEU A 174 7.16 -1.75 -1.57
CA LEU A 174 8.36 -1.34 -0.85
C LEU A 174 9.00 -2.51 -0.08
N MET A 175 8.21 -3.35 0.59
CA MET A 175 8.71 -4.52 1.33
C MET A 175 9.46 -5.48 0.40
N ILE A 176 8.86 -5.83 -0.74
CA ILE A 176 9.47 -6.75 -1.71
C ILE A 176 10.77 -6.16 -2.28
N PHE A 177 10.80 -4.85 -2.53
CA PHE A 177 11.99 -4.13 -2.97
C PHE A 177 13.11 -4.11 -1.91
N LEU A 178 12.79 -3.82 -0.64
CA LEU A 178 13.78 -3.74 0.43
C LEU A 178 14.43 -5.10 0.71
N GLU A 179 13.70 -6.20 0.47
CA GLU A 179 14.21 -7.58 0.51
C GLU A 179 15.05 -7.98 -0.72
N GLY A 180 15.28 -7.05 -1.64
CA GLY A 180 16.09 -7.26 -2.84
C GLY A 180 15.50 -8.27 -3.82
N LYS A 181 14.18 -8.51 -3.77
CA LYS A 181 13.50 -9.47 -4.65
C LYS A 181 13.14 -8.90 -6.02
N VAL A 182 13.06 -7.57 -6.11
CA VAL A 182 12.74 -6.81 -7.33
C VAL A 182 13.52 -5.51 -7.33
N HIS A 183 13.81 -4.99 -8.53
CA HIS A 183 14.47 -3.71 -8.74
C HIS A 183 13.51 -2.62 -9.21
N ILE A 184 13.86 -1.34 -9.04
CA ILE A 184 12.98 -0.21 -9.39
C ILE A 184 12.56 -0.24 -10.88
N LEU A 185 13.48 -0.58 -11.78
CA LEU A 185 13.18 -0.64 -13.22
C LEU A 185 12.21 -1.77 -13.56
N GLU A 186 12.30 -2.89 -12.84
CA GLU A 186 11.41 -4.04 -12.99
C GLU A 186 10.00 -3.70 -12.49
N LEU A 187 9.88 -2.97 -11.37
CA LEU A 187 8.61 -2.45 -10.88
C LEU A 187 7.94 -1.51 -11.88
N LEU A 188 8.71 -0.65 -12.54
CA LEU A 188 8.17 0.22 -13.59
C LEU A 188 7.59 -0.57 -14.77
N MET A 189 8.07 -1.79 -15.03
CA MET A 189 7.46 -2.64 -16.06
C MET A 189 6.04 -3.08 -15.69
N LEU A 190 5.71 -3.24 -14.39
CA LEU A 190 4.35 -3.55 -13.94
C LEU A 190 3.35 -2.43 -14.22
N SER A 191 3.83 -1.20 -14.42
CA SER A 191 2.97 -0.04 -14.67
C SER A 191 2.06 -0.23 -15.89
N LEU A 192 2.59 -0.78 -16.99
CA LEU A 192 1.84 -0.92 -18.24
C LEU A 192 0.75 -2.02 -18.14
N PRO A 193 1.06 -3.26 -17.69
CA PRO A 193 0.05 -4.27 -17.40
C PRO A 193 -1.02 -3.80 -16.41
N ALA A 194 -0.62 -3.21 -15.28
CA ALA A 194 -1.55 -2.73 -14.26
C ALA A 194 -2.45 -1.61 -14.79
N PHE A 195 -1.88 -0.62 -15.49
CA PHE A 195 -2.65 0.44 -16.13
C PHE A 195 -3.64 -0.11 -17.16
N SER A 196 -3.22 -1.09 -17.97
CA SER A 196 -4.10 -1.72 -18.95
C SER A 196 -5.30 -2.39 -18.30
N ALA A 197 -5.10 -3.08 -17.17
CA ALA A 197 -6.17 -3.70 -16.39
C ALA A 197 -7.15 -2.62 -15.85
N VAL A 198 -6.62 -1.52 -15.31
CA VAL A 198 -7.44 -0.38 -14.86
C VAL A 198 -8.27 0.21 -16.01
N MET A 199 -7.71 0.35 -17.21
CA MET A 199 -8.43 0.84 -18.39
C MET A 199 -9.52 -0.14 -18.86
N VAL A 200 -9.28 -1.44 -18.78
CA VAL A 200 -10.29 -2.46 -19.06
C VAL A 200 -11.45 -2.37 -18.06
N LEU A 201 -11.15 -2.21 -16.77
CA LEU A 201 -12.20 -2.01 -15.75
C LEU A 201 -13.00 -0.73 -16.02
N ALA A 202 -12.32 0.39 -16.30
CA ALA A 202 -12.97 1.65 -16.64
C ALA A 202 -13.89 1.50 -17.85
N LEU A 203 -13.45 0.78 -18.90
CA LEU A 203 -14.26 0.49 -20.07
C LEU A 203 -15.54 -0.30 -19.70
N ILE A 204 -15.41 -1.35 -18.89
CA ILE A 204 -16.55 -2.17 -18.47
C ILE A 204 -17.54 -1.35 -17.63
N LEU A 205 -17.05 -0.58 -16.65
CA LEU A 205 -17.87 0.22 -15.75
C LEU A 205 -18.50 1.45 -16.42
N SER A 206 -17.88 1.98 -17.49
CA SER A 206 -18.39 3.12 -18.25
C SER A 206 -19.68 2.83 -19.03
N ARG A 207 -20.06 1.55 -19.17
CA ARG A 207 -21.26 1.16 -19.91
C ARG A 207 -22.52 1.75 -19.27
N GLY A 208 -23.27 2.50 -20.08
CA GLY A 208 -24.49 3.20 -19.66
C GLY A 208 -24.26 4.57 -19.01
N MET A 209 -23.02 5.06 -18.91
CA MET A 209 -22.67 6.35 -18.29
C MET A 209 -22.63 7.48 -19.34
N ASN A 210 -23.81 7.92 -19.77
CA ASN A 210 -23.95 8.87 -20.88
C ASN A 210 -24.31 10.29 -20.45
N GLU A 211 -24.58 10.52 -19.17
CA GLU A 211 -24.94 11.85 -18.66
C GLU A 211 -23.73 12.79 -18.63
N VAL A 212 -24.01 14.08 -18.51
CA VAL A 212 -23.00 15.14 -18.40
C VAL A 212 -22.97 15.64 -16.97
N VAL A 213 -21.78 15.68 -16.40
CA VAL A 213 -21.52 16.21 -15.06
C VAL A 213 -20.93 17.61 -15.22
N ALA A 214 -21.52 18.57 -14.51
CA ALA A 214 -20.94 19.89 -14.35
C ALA A 214 -19.99 19.86 -13.15
N ILE A 215 -18.73 20.23 -13.37
CA ILE A 215 -17.71 20.24 -12.33
C ILE A 215 -17.60 21.67 -11.80
N ASN A 216 -17.85 21.83 -10.51
CA ASN A 216 -17.69 23.12 -9.86
C ASN A 216 -16.21 23.31 -9.49
N ILE A 217 -15.45 23.93 -10.40
CA ILE A 217 -14.02 24.16 -10.19
C ILE A 217 -13.86 25.27 -9.14
N ARG A 218 -13.50 24.89 -7.91
CA ARG A 218 -13.04 25.80 -6.86
C ARG A 218 -11.56 25.58 -6.67
N HIS A 219 -10.75 26.60 -6.94
CA HIS A 219 -9.32 26.52 -6.69
C HIS A 219 -9.01 26.88 -5.24
N ASN A 220 -8.19 26.06 -4.59
CA ASN A 220 -7.57 26.42 -3.33
C ASN A 220 -6.40 27.38 -3.61
N GLU A 221 -6.16 28.35 -2.73
CA GLU A 221 -5.03 29.26 -2.86
C GLU A 221 -3.70 28.48 -2.82
N VAL A 222 -2.84 28.70 -3.82
CA VAL A 222 -1.55 28.04 -3.93
C VAL A 222 -0.46 29.00 -3.52
N ARG A 223 0.23 28.71 -2.41
CA ARG A 223 1.35 29.54 -1.96
C ARG A 223 2.65 29.09 -2.65
N PRO A 224 3.62 30.00 -2.86
CA PRO A 224 4.91 29.65 -3.46
C PRO A 224 5.66 28.53 -2.71
N VAL A 225 5.58 28.52 -1.38
CA VAL A 225 6.21 27.47 -0.54
C VAL A 225 5.61 26.09 -0.82
N ASP A 226 4.29 26.00 -1.05
CA ASP A 226 3.60 24.74 -1.31
C ASP A 226 4.03 24.16 -2.67
N LEU A 227 4.26 25.02 -3.67
CA LEU A 227 4.82 24.63 -4.98
C LEU A 227 6.27 24.17 -4.87
N MET A 228 7.10 24.85 -4.08
CA MET A 228 8.49 24.44 -3.85
C MET A 228 8.57 23.09 -3.14
N ILE A 229 7.69 22.83 -2.17
CA ILE A 229 7.61 21.54 -1.50
C ILE A 229 7.13 20.44 -2.45
N ALA A 230 6.13 20.71 -3.31
CA ALA A 230 5.71 19.77 -4.35
C ALA A 230 6.86 19.45 -5.33
N GLY A 231 7.63 20.47 -5.74
CA GLY A 231 8.82 20.32 -6.56
C GLY A 231 9.91 19.50 -5.86
N ALA A 232 10.17 19.77 -4.57
CA ALA A 232 11.12 19.02 -3.77
C ALA A 232 10.72 17.54 -3.62
N PHE A 233 9.43 17.25 -3.48
CA PHE A 233 8.92 15.88 -3.43
C PHE A 233 9.19 15.13 -4.74
N LEU A 234 8.85 15.74 -5.89
CA LEU A 234 9.10 15.14 -7.20
C LEU A 234 10.61 14.96 -7.45
N CYS A 235 11.43 15.95 -7.09
CA CYS A 235 12.89 15.84 -7.13
C CYS A 235 13.40 14.70 -6.24
N THR A 236 12.82 14.50 -5.06
CA THR A 236 13.18 13.41 -4.15
C THR A 236 12.89 12.05 -4.79
N ILE A 237 11.71 11.87 -5.41
CA ILE A 237 11.35 10.63 -6.11
C ILE A 237 12.33 10.36 -7.26
N ILE A 238 12.53 11.33 -8.15
CA ILE A 238 13.40 11.16 -9.33
C ILE A 238 14.84 10.91 -8.91
N SER A 239 15.35 11.68 -7.95
CA SER A 239 16.72 11.49 -7.45
C SER A 239 16.88 10.18 -6.69
N THR A 240 15.85 9.67 -6.01
CA THR A 240 15.88 8.36 -5.36
C THR A 240 16.07 7.25 -6.38
N ILE A 241 15.30 7.27 -7.47
CA ILE A 241 15.42 6.29 -8.56
C ILE A 241 16.82 6.36 -9.17
N ALA A 242 17.28 7.56 -9.52
CA ALA A 242 18.60 7.75 -10.11
C ALA A 242 19.74 7.34 -9.15
N ALA A 243 19.66 7.72 -7.87
CA ALA A 243 20.67 7.41 -6.88
C ALA A 243 20.74 5.92 -6.55
N ASN A 244 19.60 5.24 -6.53
CA ASN A 244 19.55 3.79 -6.36
C ASN A 244 20.18 3.06 -7.55
N VAL A 245 19.81 3.44 -8.78
CA VAL A 245 20.32 2.78 -10.00
C VAL A 245 21.81 3.07 -10.24
N LEU A 246 22.26 4.31 -10.00
CA LEU A 246 23.64 4.71 -10.31
C LEU A 246 24.64 4.40 -9.19
N PHE A 247 24.20 4.47 -7.92
CA PHE A 247 25.08 4.40 -6.75
C PHE A 247 24.66 3.36 -5.72
N GLY A 248 23.55 2.63 -5.92
CA GLY A 248 23.04 1.67 -4.94
C GLY A 248 22.54 2.32 -3.65
N ILE A 249 22.25 3.63 -3.66
CA ILE A 249 21.82 4.33 -2.44
C ILE A 249 20.43 3.81 -2.03
N PRO A 250 20.23 3.44 -0.75
CA PRO A 250 18.95 2.93 -0.30
C PRO A 250 17.89 4.05 -0.30
N PRO A 251 16.65 3.79 -0.76
CA PRO A 251 15.62 4.81 -0.87
C PRO A 251 15.31 5.56 0.42
N VAL A 252 15.40 4.89 1.58
CA VAL A 252 15.17 5.49 2.90
C VAL A 252 16.06 6.71 3.13
N LEU A 253 17.33 6.67 2.71
CA LEU A 253 18.25 7.79 2.90
C LEU A 253 17.84 8.99 2.05
N MET A 254 17.47 8.75 0.79
CA MET A 254 17.06 9.80 -0.13
C MET A 254 15.75 10.46 0.30
N PHE A 255 14.79 9.67 0.78
CA PHE A 255 13.52 10.18 1.30
C PHE A 255 13.69 10.97 2.60
N LEU A 256 14.56 10.53 3.52
CA LEU A 256 14.90 11.30 4.72
C LEU A 256 15.58 12.64 4.37
N MET A 257 16.50 12.64 3.39
CA MET A 257 17.12 13.87 2.88
C MET A 257 16.07 14.79 2.24
N GLY A 258 15.14 14.24 1.47
CA GLY A 258 14.00 14.96 0.90
C GLY A 258 13.15 15.62 1.98
N MET A 259 12.74 14.84 3.00
CA MET A 259 11.96 15.36 4.12
C MET A 259 12.72 16.47 4.88
N ALA A 260 14.01 16.28 5.17
CA ALA A 260 14.83 17.31 5.79
C ALA A 260 14.87 18.59 4.94
N THR A 261 14.97 18.45 3.61
CA THR A 261 14.90 19.57 2.67
C THR A 261 13.53 20.25 2.70
N MET A 262 12.43 19.49 2.80
CA MET A 262 11.08 20.02 2.96
C MET A 262 10.99 20.91 4.21
N PHE A 263 11.50 20.44 5.36
CA PHE A 263 11.49 21.23 6.59
C PHE A 263 12.33 22.50 6.47
N LEU A 264 13.49 22.43 5.82
CA LEU A 264 14.28 23.63 5.55
C LEU A 264 13.52 24.62 4.67
N ILE A 265 12.92 24.18 3.56
CA ILE A 265 12.11 25.04 2.68
C ILE A 265 10.95 25.67 3.47
N ALA A 266 10.20 24.87 4.23
CA ALA A 266 9.08 25.37 5.03
C ALA A 266 9.55 26.46 6.02
N ARG A 267 10.67 26.22 6.71
CA ARG A 267 11.23 27.16 7.68
C ARG A 267 11.81 28.44 7.06
N PHE A 268 12.37 28.37 5.85
CA PHE A 268 12.90 29.56 5.17
C PHE A 268 11.79 30.49 4.65
N PHE A 269 10.61 29.96 4.34
CA PHE A 269 9.50 30.72 3.74
C PHE A 269 8.41 31.12 4.74
N ASN A 270 8.31 30.44 5.88
CA ASN A 270 7.37 30.77 6.94
C ASN A 270 8.10 31.39 8.13
N ASP A 271 7.82 32.66 8.43
CA ASP A 271 8.27 33.30 9.69
C ASP A 271 7.52 32.75 10.93
N ASP A 272 6.37 32.08 10.73
CA ASP A 272 5.53 31.54 11.81
C ASP A 272 5.87 30.09 12.18
N LYS A 273 6.55 29.93 13.33
CA LYS A 273 6.84 28.65 13.98
C LYS A 273 5.60 27.78 14.23
N GLU A 274 4.43 28.40 14.34
CA GLU A 274 3.15 27.69 14.57
C GLU A 274 2.77 26.79 13.39
N GLU A 275 3.12 27.16 12.16
CA GLU A 275 2.75 26.37 10.98
C GLU A 275 3.66 25.14 10.82
N GLU A 276 4.95 25.24 11.14
CA GLU A 276 5.90 24.10 11.17
C GLU A 276 5.51 23.07 12.24
N GLN A 277 5.18 23.54 13.45
CA GLN A 277 4.65 22.68 14.52
C GLN A 277 3.34 22.01 14.10
N SER A 278 2.44 22.73 13.40
CA SER A 278 1.20 22.17 12.87
C SER A 278 1.40 21.08 11.81
N ILE A 279 2.51 21.08 11.06
CA ILE A 279 2.84 20.05 10.08
C ILE A 279 3.31 18.78 10.79
N LEU A 280 4.30 18.90 11.69
CA LEU A 280 4.78 17.78 12.49
C LEU A 280 3.68 17.17 13.34
N GLU A 281 2.81 18.00 13.92
CA GLU A 281 1.67 17.57 14.71
C GLU A 281 0.59 16.89 13.85
N TYR A 282 0.34 17.35 12.63
CA TYR A 282 -0.58 16.70 11.68
C TYR A 282 -0.07 15.32 11.25
N ILE A 283 1.21 15.23 10.88
CA ILE A 283 1.88 13.96 10.52
C ILE A 283 1.82 12.99 11.71
N ARG A 284 2.10 13.49 12.92
CA ARG A 284 2.04 12.72 14.15
C ARG A 284 0.67 12.10 14.40
N VAL A 285 -0.41 12.81 14.07
CA VAL A 285 -1.77 12.34 14.36
C VAL A 285 -2.29 11.35 13.32
N ILE A 286 -2.01 11.56 12.03
CA ILE A 286 -2.66 10.79 10.96
C ILE A 286 -1.89 9.52 10.60
N GLU A 287 -0.56 9.58 10.56
CA GLU A 287 0.23 8.50 9.97
C GLU A 287 0.81 7.54 11.00
N PHE A 288 0.93 7.95 12.28
CA PHE A 288 1.49 7.09 13.32
C PHE A 288 0.64 5.87 13.62
N GLU A 289 -0.68 5.95 13.46
CA GLU A 289 -1.55 4.79 13.65
C GLU A 289 -1.21 3.69 12.63
N THR A 290 -1.15 4.06 11.34
CA THR A 290 -0.77 3.16 10.24
C THR A 290 0.63 2.58 10.44
N LEU A 291 1.58 3.42 10.84
CA LEU A 291 2.96 3.02 11.13
C LEU A 291 3.07 2.04 12.31
N LEU A 292 2.33 2.26 13.39
CA LEU A 292 2.29 1.35 14.55
C LEU A 292 1.60 0.04 14.20
N PHE A 293 0.58 0.08 13.33
CA PHE A 293 -0.07 -1.11 12.80
C PHE A 293 0.92 -2.00 12.03
N PHE A 294 1.70 -1.42 11.11
CA PHE A 294 2.73 -2.16 10.37
C PHE A 294 3.83 -2.70 11.28
N LEU A 295 4.31 -1.89 12.23
CA LEU A 295 5.26 -2.36 13.25
C LEU A 295 4.72 -3.60 13.98
N GLY A 296 3.47 -3.57 14.45
CA GLY A 296 2.85 -4.69 15.14
C GLY A 296 2.72 -5.95 14.28
N ILE A 297 2.26 -5.81 13.04
CA ILE A 297 2.14 -6.93 12.09
C ILE A 297 3.50 -7.53 11.76
N LEU A 298 4.50 -6.71 11.46
CA LEU A 298 5.84 -7.20 11.10
C LEU A 298 6.55 -7.84 12.29
N LEU A 299 6.30 -7.38 13.52
CA LEU A 299 6.73 -8.08 14.73
C LEU A 299 6.08 -9.46 14.85
N LEU A 300 4.77 -9.58 14.61
CA LEU A 300 4.07 -10.87 14.64
C LEU A 300 4.61 -11.83 13.58
N VAL A 301 4.77 -11.38 12.34
CA VAL A 301 5.27 -12.24 11.26
C VAL A 301 6.75 -12.59 11.47
N GLY A 302 7.56 -11.66 11.96
CA GLY A 302 8.94 -11.96 12.38
C GLY A 302 9.01 -13.03 13.46
N MET A 303 8.08 -13.00 14.42
CA MET A 303 7.96 -14.08 15.40
C MET A 303 7.55 -15.41 14.74
N LEU A 304 6.59 -15.41 13.82
CA LEU A 304 6.18 -16.62 13.08
C LEU A 304 7.33 -17.25 12.27
N LYS A 305 8.24 -16.42 11.74
CA LYS A 305 9.50 -16.85 11.10
C LYS A 305 10.39 -17.57 12.11
N GLU A 306 10.62 -16.97 13.27
CA GLU A 306 11.49 -17.52 14.33
C GLU A 306 11.00 -18.89 14.85
N ILE A 307 9.69 -19.14 14.81
CA ILE A 307 9.10 -20.42 15.22
C ILE A 307 8.83 -21.40 14.07
N GLU A 308 9.38 -21.13 12.87
CA GLU A 308 9.33 -22.00 11.68
C GLU A 308 7.90 -22.36 11.19
N VAL A 309 6.89 -21.56 11.56
CA VAL A 309 5.50 -21.81 11.16
C VAL A 309 5.27 -21.51 9.68
N LEU A 310 6.08 -20.61 9.11
CA LEU A 310 5.98 -20.17 7.72
C LEU A 310 6.39 -21.24 6.70
N ASP A 311 7.01 -22.35 7.12
CA ASP A 311 7.36 -23.50 6.27
C ASP A 311 6.17 -24.10 5.52
N SER A 312 4.96 -23.94 6.06
CA SER A 312 3.74 -24.38 5.38
C SER A 312 3.49 -23.62 4.08
N ILE A 313 3.91 -22.35 4.01
CA ILE A 313 3.86 -21.54 2.80
C ILE A 313 4.86 -22.09 1.79
N VAL A 314 6.09 -22.42 2.21
CA VAL A 314 7.13 -23.02 1.35
C VAL A 314 6.62 -24.31 0.70
N ARG A 315 6.03 -25.22 1.49
CA ARG A 315 5.45 -26.48 0.98
C ARG A 315 4.43 -26.26 -0.14
N MET A 316 3.66 -25.17 -0.10
CA MET A 316 2.72 -24.85 -1.17
C MET A 316 3.44 -24.53 -2.48
N TYR A 317 4.56 -23.78 -2.41
CA TYR A 317 5.40 -23.44 -3.55
C TYR A 317 6.24 -24.62 -4.08
N GLU A 318 6.40 -25.69 -3.30
CA GLU A 318 6.99 -26.95 -3.77
C GLU A 318 6.02 -27.80 -4.59
N ILE A 319 4.70 -27.68 -4.33
CA ILE A 319 3.66 -28.51 -4.96
C ILE A 319 3.04 -27.80 -6.18
N LEU A 320 2.97 -26.47 -6.15
CA LEU A 320 2.40 -25.66 -7.23
C LEU A 320 3.49 -24.89 -7.98
N PRO A 321 3.37 -24.73 -9.32
CA PRO A 321 4.20 -23.78 -10.05
C PRO A 321 4.09 -22.37 -9.43
N PRO A 322 5.20 -21.63 -9.30
CA PRO A 322 5.20 -20.32 -8.63
C PRO A 322 4.18 -19.32 -9.19
N TYR A 323 3.98 -19.26 -10.50
CA TYR A 323 2.96 -18.40 -11.11
C TYR A 323 1.51 -18.77 -10.71
N ILE A 324 1.22 -20.04 -10.41
CA ILE A 324 -0.11 -20.44 -9.90
C ILE A 324 -0.22 -20.06 -8.43
N ALA A 325 0.81 -20.39 -7.64
CA ALA A 325 0.88 -20.05 -6.23
C ALA A 325 0.71 -18.54 -5.99
N ASN A 326 1.43 -17.72 -6.77
CA ASN A 326 1.38 -16.26 -6.70
C ASN A 326 -0.02 -15.71 -7.05
N PHE A 327 -0.68 -16.23 -8.09
CA PHE A 327 -2.06 -15.86 -8.41
C PHE A 327 -3.02 -16.16 -7.26
N LEU A 328 -2.92 -17.37 -6.68
CA LEU A 328 -3.74 -17.77 -5.54
C LEU A 328 -3.48 -16.90 -4.30
N MET A 329 -2.22 -16.55 -4.04
CA MET A 329 -1.84 -15.64 -2.96
C MET A 329 -2.44 -14.25 -3.17
N GLY A 330 -2.48 -13.73 -4.39
CA GLY A 330 -3.19 -12.48 -4.67
C GLY A 330 -4.70 -12.56 -4.42
N VAL A 331 -5.34 -13.69 -4.75
CA VAL A 331 -6.75 -13.91 -4.39
C VAL A 331 -6.94 -13.97 -2.88
N LEU A 332 -6.09 -14.70 -2.16
CA LEU A 332 -6.09 -14.78 -0.70
C LEU A 332 -5.83 -13.42 -0.03
N SER A 333 -5.05 -12.56 -0.66
CA SER A 333 -4.78 -11.19 -0.21
C SER A 333 -6.06 -10.37 -0.03
N SER A 334 -7.13 -10.68 -0.79
CA SER A 334 -8.42 -10.02 -0.63
C SER A 334 -9.14 -10.33 0.69
N MET A 335 -8.68 -11.34 1.42
CA MET A 335 -9.28 -11.81 2.68
C MET A 335 -8.46 -11.44 3.93
N ILE A 336 -7.13 -11.37 3.82
CA ILE A 336 -6.20 -11.27 4.98
C ILE A 336 -5.49 -9.90 5.05
N ASP A 337 -5.79 -8.98 4.12
CA ASP A 337 -5.01 -7.77 3.83
C ASP A 337 -3.65 -8.10 3.17
N ASN A 338 -3.16 -7.18 2.36
CA ASN A 338 -1.96 -7.42 1.53
C ASN A 338 -0.65 -7.30 2.33
N VAL A 339 -0.61 -6.47 3.38
CA VAL A 339 0.60 -6.26 4.20
C VAL A 339 1.01 -7.50 5.02
N PRO A 340 0.13 -8.10 5.86
CA PRO A 340 0.50 -9.28 6.63
C PRO A 340 0.87 -10.48 5.74
N LEU A 341 0.14 -10.65 4.63
CA LEU A 341 0.40 -11.73 3.68
C LEU A 341 1.77 -11.57 2.99
N THR A 342 2.07 -10.37 2.51
CA THR A 342 3.37 -10.09 1.86
C THR A 342 4.52 -10.28 2.82
N ALA A 343 4.38 -9.81 4.07
CA ALA A 343 5.38 -10.04 5.11
C ALA A 343 5.65 -11.54 5.31
N ALA A 344 4.59 -12.36 5.39
CA ALA A 344 4.71 -13.78 5.60
C ALA A 344 5.39 -14.48 4.41
N LEU A 345 5.06 -14.09 3.18
CA LEU A 345 5.68 -14.64 1.97
C LEU A 345 7.18 -14.31 1.88
N LEU A 346 7.57 -13.07 2.20
CA LEU A 346 8.98 -12.64 2.20
C LEU A 346 9.78 -13.39 3.27
N LYS A 347 9.22 -13.56 4.47
CA LYS A 347 9.88 -14.25 5.58
C LYS A 347 9.81 -15.77 5.52
N ALA A 348 9.00 -16.34 4.63
CA ALA A 348 8.88 -17.80 4.46
C ALA A 348 10.12 -18.43 3.79
N GLY A 349 11.03 -17.66 3.19
CA GLY A 349 12.21 -18.22 2.53
C GLY A 349 11.93 -18.87 1.17
N ILE A 350 10.90 -18.41 0.46
CA ILE A 350 10.54 -18.90 -0.88
C ILE A 350 11.62 -18.49 -1.88
N VAL A 351 12.05 -19.43 -2.72
CA VAL A 351 12.97 -19.17 -3.84
C VAL A 351 12.17 -19.23 -5.14
N MET A 352 12.13 -18.11 -5.87
CA MET A 352 11.46 -17.99 -7.16
C MET A 352 12.24 -17.06 -8.08
N SER A 353 11.95 -17.10 -9.39
CA SER A 353 12.59 -16.23 -10.38
C SER A 353 12.18 -14.77 -10.21
N ASP A 354 12.96 -13.84 -10.77
CA ASP A 354 12.62 -12.40 -10.76
C ASP A 354 11.25 -12.15 -11.43
N THR A 355 10.93 -12.94 -12.46
CA THR A 355 9.60 -12.90 -13.12
C THR A 355 8.49 -13.33 -12.16
N ASP A 356 8.72 -14.37 -11.36
CA ASP A 356 7.74 -14.81 -10.37
C ASP A 356 7.59 -13.78 -9.24
N TRP A 357 8.68 -13.14 -8.79
CA TRP A 357 8.62 -12.06 -7.80
C TRP A 357 7.86 -10.82 -8.31
N LEU A 358 8.04 -10.47 -9.57
CA LEU A 358 7.21 -9.44 -10.23
C LEU A 358 5.74 -9.85 -10.32
N GLY A 359 5.49 -11.12 -10.66
CA GLY A 359 4.15 -11.70 -10.65
C GLY A 359 3.53 -11.60 -9.26
N LEU A 360 4.27 -11.97 -8.20
CA LEU A 360 3.80 -11.89 -6.82
C LEU A 360 3.50 -10.44 -6.44
N THR A 361 4.39 -9.50 -6.76
CA THR A 361 4.20 -8.06 -6.50
C THR A 361 2.88 -7.56 -7.07
N TYR A 362 2.59 -7.88 -8.34
CA TYR A 362 1.28 -7.57 -8.92
C TYR A 362 0.14 -8.29 -8.18
N ALA A 363 0.32 -9.58 -7.90
CA ALA A 363 -0.73 -10.41 -7.35
C ALA A 363 -1.21 -9.92 -5.98
N VAL A 364 -0.30 -9.70 -5.03
CA VAL A 364 -0.65 -9.25 -3.68
C VAL A 364 -1.01 -7.76 -3.65
N GLY A 365 -0.34 -6.94 -4.46
CA GLY A 365 -0.63 -5.50 -4.53
C GLY A 365 -2.02 -5.20 -5.10
N VAL A 366 -2.40 -5.87 -6.20
CA VAL A 366 -3.71 -5.64 -6.85
C VAL A 366 -4.81 -6.52 -6.28
N GLY A 367 -4.47 -7.73 -5.81
CA GLY A 367 -5.41 -8.75 -5.35
C GLY A 367 -6.31 -8.31 -4.19
N GLY A 368 -5.83 -7.40 -3.33
CA GLY A 368 -6.64 -6.74 -2.30
C GLY A 368 -7.90 -6.03 -2.83
N SER A 369 -7.95 -5.72 -4.13
CA SER A 369 -9.11 -5.09 -4.78
C SER A 369 -10.27 -6.05 -5.06
N LEU A 370 -10.13 -7.37 -4.90
CA LEU A 370 -11.20 -8.30 -5.26
C LEU A 370 -12.40 -8.23 -4.30
N LEU A 371 -12.15 -7.84 -3.06
CA LEU A 371 -13.14 -7.58 -2.02
C LEU A 371 -12.87 -6.21 -1.41
N VAL A 372 -13.91 -5.47 -1.04
CA VAL A 372 -13.75 -4.11 -0.50
C VAL A 372 -12.98 -4.07 0.82
N ILE A 373 -12.94 -5.18 1.56
CA ILE A 373 -12.20 -5.29 2.82
C ILE A 373 -10.77 -5.79 2.63
N GLY A 374 -10.39 -6.12 1.39
CA GLY A 374 -9.11 -6.76 1.07
C GLY A 374 -7.93 -5.81 1.01
N SER A 375 -8.14 -4.49 1.10
CA SER A 375 -7.07 -3.52 1.25
C SER A 375 -7.53 -2.27 2.01
N ALA A 376 -6.56 -1.53 2.54
CA ALA A 376 -6.80 -0.25 3.22
C ALA A 376 -7.57 0.75 2.32
N ALA A 377 -7.28 0.78 1.01
CA ALA A 377 -8.02 1.59 0.04
C ALA A 377 -9.51 1.24 0.03
N GLY A 378 -9.84 -0.05 0.02
CA GLY A 378 -11.24 -0.49 0.04
C GLY A 378 -11.97 -0.10 1.32
N ILE A 379 -11.35 -0.30 2.49
CA ILE A 379 -11.91 0.07 3.80
C ILE A 379 -12.14 1.59 3.88
N VAL A 380 -11.16 2.39 3.46
CA VAL A 380 -11.27 3.86 3.43
C VAL A 380 -12.40 4.31 2.51
N ALA A 381 -12.49 3.74 1.31
CA ALA A 381 -13.58 4.06 0.39
C ALA A 381 -14.95 3.71 1.00
N MET A 382 -15.07 2.53 1.63
CA MET A 382 -16.31 2.08 2.29
C MET A 382 -16.72 3.00 3.44
N SER A 383 -15.76 3.54 4.19
CA SER A 383 -16.02 4.47 5.30
C SER A 383 -16.49 5.86 4.87
N LYS A 384 -16.25 6.25 3.61
CA LYS A 384 -16.52 7.60 3.08
C LYS A 384 -17.66 7.66 2.08
N VAL A 385 -17.89 6.57 1.32
CA VAL A 385 -18.87 6.55 0.23
C VAL A 385 -20.18 5.94 0.71
N ASP A 386 -21.19 6.79 0.87
CA ASP A 386 -22.54 6.34 1.17
C ASP A 386 -23.05 5.35 0.11
N GLY A 387 -23.48 4.17 0.57
CA GLY A 387 -23.96 3.08 -0.29
C GLY A 387 -22.88 2.14 -0.82
N LEU A 388 -21.59 2.42 -0.57
CA LEU A 388 -20.53 1.42 -0.73
C LEU A 388 -20.53 0.52 0.50
N THR A 389 -20.95 -0.72 0.32
CA THR A 389 -20.96 -1.77 1.35
C THR A 389 -20.28 -3.00 0.79
N PHE A 390 -19.92 -3.95 1.64
CA PHE A 390 -19.43 -5.25 1.18
C PHE A 390 -20.34 -5.86 0.11
N GLY A 391 -21.66 -5.86 0.35
CA GLY A 391 -22.63 -6.43 -0.59
C GLY A 391 -22.78 -5.64 -1.90
N SER A 392 -22.66 -4.30 -1.89
CA SER A 392 -22.73 -3.52 -3.13
C SER A 392 -21.45 -3.63 -3.96
N TYR A 393 -20.29 -3.74 -3.30
CA TYR A 393 -19.00 -3.98 -3.94
C TYR A 393 -18.87 -5.41 -4.50
N ALA A 394 -19.33 -6.42 -3.75
CA ALA A 394 -19.21 -7.84 -4.13
C ALA A 394 -19.87 -8.17 -5.48
N ARG A 395 -20.84 -7.36 -5.93
CA ARG A 395 -21.45 -7.47 -7.27
C ARG A 395 -20.43 -7.29 -8.40
N TYR A 396 -19.33 -6.60 -8.12
CA TYR A 396 -18.24 -6.39 -9.07
C TYR A 396 -17.10 -7.39 -8.92
N SER A 397 -17.05 -8.21 -7.85
CA SER A 397 -15.93 -9.12 -7.58
C SER A 397 -15.62 -10.08 -8.72
N PHE A 398 -16.63 -10.57 -9.45
CA PHE A 398 -16.38 -11.40 -10.63
C PHE A 398 -15.70 -10.64 -11.77
N ILE A 399 -16.13 -9.40 -12.03
CA ILE A 399 -15.50 -8.53 -13.04
C ILE A 399 -14.08 -8.16 -12.59
N LEU A 400 -13.91 -7.84 -11.30
CA LEU A 400 -12.61 -7.52 -10.71
C LEU A 400 -11.65 -8.71 -10.81
N LEU A 401 -12.12 -9.94 -10.59
CA LEU A 401 -11.34 -11.16 -10.75
C LEU A 401 -10.88 -11.34 -12.21
N ILE A 402 -11.75 -11.10 -13.19
CA ILE A 402 -11.37 -11.17 -14.61
C ILE A 402 -10.30 -10.13 -14.93
N VAL A 403 -10.51 -8.87 -14.52
CA VAL A 403 -9.57 -7.79 -14.82
C VAL A 403 -8.22 -8.00 -14.11
N TYR A 404 -8.26 -8.41 -12.85
CA TYR A 404 -7.08 -8.83 -12.08
C TYR A 404 -6.32 -9.95 -12.80
N SER A 405 -7.03 -10.97 -13.30
CA SER A 405 -6.40 -12.09 -14.02
C SER A 405 -5.76 -11.63 -15.33
N LEU A 406 -6.40 -10.72 -16.06
CA LEU A 406 -5.84 -10.14 -17.29
C LEU A 406 -4.55 -9.36 -17.00
N GLY A 407 -4.56 -8.51 -15.96
CA GLY A 407 -3.38 -7.77 -15.57
C GLY A 407 -2.26 -8.67 -15.04
N TYR A 408 -2.59 -9.74 -14.29
CA TYR A 408 -1.61 -10.71 -13.80
C TYR A 408 -0.91 -11.44 -14.95
N VAL A 409 -1.69 -11.95 -15.91
CA VAL A 409 -1.14 -12.61 -17.11
C VAL A 409 -0.29 -11.64 -17.92
N ALA A 410 -0.73 -10.39 -18.09
CA ALA A 410 0.04 -9.37 -18.79
C ALA A 410 1.35 -9.03 -18.06
N SER A 411 1.35 -8.97 -16.72
CA SER A 411 2.54 -8.74 -15.91
C SER A 411 3.57 -9.85 -16.07
N ILE A 412 3.16 -11.11 -15.95
CA ILE A 412 4.06 -12.26 -16.16
C ILE A 412 4.55 -12.31 -17.59
N SER A 413 3.67 -12.14 -18.57
CA SER A 413 4.06 -12.21 -19.98
C SER A 413 5.09 -11.13 -20.33
N LEU A 414 4.91 -9.90 -19.82
CA LEU A 414 5.86 -8.81 -20.04
C LEU A 414 7.19 -9.08 -19.31
N ALA A 415 7.13 -9.57 -18.07
CA ALA A 415 8.33 -9.94 -17.31
C ALA A 415 9.14 -11.03 -18.03
N GLN A 416 8.49 -12.10 -18.51
CA GLN A 416 9.14 -13.16 -19.28
C GLN A 416 9.78 -12.65 -20.57
N LEU A 417 9.11 -11.75 -21.28
CA LEU A 417 9.62 -11.16 -22.52
C LEU A 417 10.87 -10.29 -22.32
N VAL A 418 10.96 -9.57 -21.20
CA VAL A 418 12.03 -8.60 -20.95
C VAL A 418 13.19 -9.20 -20.16
N LEU A 419 12.90 -9.98 -19.11
CA LEU A 419 13.92 -10.54 -18.22
C LEU A 419 14.50 -11.85 -18.75
N GLY A 420 13.80 -12.53 -19.67
CA GLY A 420 14.25 -13.79 -20.27
C GLY A 420 14.24 -14.92 -19.24
N SER A 421 13.21 -15.75 -19.27
CA SER A 421 13.16 -17.01 -18.52
C SER A 421 13.39 -18.18 -19.45
#